data_AF-A0A948GR93-F1
#
_entry.id   AF-A0A948GR93-F1
#
_cell.length_a   1.000
_cell.length_b   1.000
_cell.length_c   1.000
_cell.angle_alpha   90.00
_cell.angle_beta   90.00
_cell.angle_gamma   90.00
#
_symmetry.space_group_name_H-M   'P 1'
#
loop_
_entity.id
_entity.type
_entity.pdbx_description
1 polymer ?
#
loop_
_entity_poly.entity_id
_entity_poly.type
_entity_poly.pdbx_seq_one_letter_code
_entity_poly.pdbx_strand_id
1 'polypeptide(L)' 'MATTPEEFAAQMQKIRDTVGGDEEVAHADMDNLMAKVLVELGYRDGIAIFDKQEKWYA' A
#
# COMPACT_ATOMS: atom_id res chain seq x y z
N MET A 1 0.85 13.02 -12.08
CA MET A 1 1.04 11.84 -12.94
C MET A 1 0.74 10.63 -12.07
N ALA A 2 0.11 9.59 -12.62
CA ALA A 2 -0.14 8.36 -11.87
C ALA A 2 1.19 7.61 -11.65
N THR A 3 1.33 6.97 -10.50
CA THR A 3 2.49 6.12 -10.18
C THR A 3 2.69 5.03 -11.24
N THR A 4 3.89 4.86 -11.79
CA THR A 4 4.14 3.79 -12.77
C THR A 4 4.32 2.41 -12.10
N PRO A 5 4.22 1.30 -12.84
CA PRO A 5 4.48 -0.03 -12.29
C PRO A 5 5.88 -0.17 -11.68
N GLU A 6 6.90 0.42 -12.30
CA GLU A 6 8.29 0.38 -11.83
C GLU A 6 8.47 1.21 -10.55
N GLU A 7 7.87 2.40 -10.50
CA GLU A 7 7.89 3.26 -9.31
C GLU A 7 7.17 2.60 -8.13
N PHE A 8 6.04 1.93 -8.39
CA PHE A 8 5.30 1.18 -7.39
C PHE A 8 6.13 0.03 -6.83
N ALA A 9 6.74 -0.79 -7.69
CA ALA A 9 7.59 -1.91 -7.29
C ALA A 9 8.80 -1.44 -6.46
N ALA A 10 9.45 -0.35 -6.88
CA ALA A 10 10.58 0.23 -6.16
C ALA A 10 10.19 0.74 -4.77
N GLN A 11 9.02 1.38 -4.64
CA GLN A 11 8.52 1.85 -3.35
C GLN A 11 8.11 0.69 -2.43
N MET A 12 7.47 -0.35 -2.95
CA MET A 12 7.16 -1.56 -2.20
C MET A 12 8.40 -2.25 -1.64
N GLN A 13 9.43 -2.41 -2.48
CA GLN A 13 10.72 -2.99 -2.05
C GLN A 13 11.39 -2.12 -0.99
N LYS A 14 11.35 -0.79 -1.15
CA LYS A 14 11.89 0.14 -0.16
C LYS A 14 11.16 0.01 1.18
N ILE A 15 9.83 -0.08 1.20
CA ILE A 15 9.06 -0.28 2.45
C ILE A 15 9.57 -1.55 3.13
N ARG A 16 9.55 -2.69 2.42
CA ARG A 16 10.04 -3.97 2.92
C ARG A 16 11.45 -3.90 3.53
N ASP A 17 12.37 -3.19 2.88
CA ASP A 17 13.76 -3.10 3.33
C ASP A 17 13.96 -2.12 4.50
N THR A 18 13.07 -1.14 4.68
CA THR A 18 13.22 -0.05 5.66
C THR A 18 12.69 -0.42 7.04
N VAL A 19 11.67 -1.29 7.14
CA VAL A 19 10.98 -1.55 8.42
C VAL A 19 11.75 -2.53 9.34
N GLY A 20 12.91 -3.02 8.93
CA GLY A 20 13.91 -3.59 9.86
C GLY A 20 13.47 -4.80 10.69
N GLY A 21 12.42 -5.53 10.27
CA GLY A 21 11.92 -6.73 10.92
C GLY A 21 10.55 -6.62 11.60
N ASP A 22 9.91 -5.45 11.58
CA ASP A 22 8.50 -5.31 11.96
C ASP A 22 7.62 -5.56 10.73
N GLU A 23 7.24 -6.83 10.55
CA GLU A 23 6.46 -7.28 9.40
C GLU A 23 5.07 -6.64 9.37
N GLU A 24 4.45 -6.39 10.54
CA GLU A 24 3.14 -5.76 10.63
C GLU A 24 3.17 -4.31 10.11
N VAL A 25 4.18 -3.54 10.52
CA VAL A 25 4.35 -2.16 10.04
C VAL A 25 4.66 -2.13 8.55
N ALA A 26 5.49 -3.07 8.05
CA ALA A 26 5.75 -3.19 6.62
C ALA A 26 4.47 -3.49 5.84
N HIS A 27 3.65 -4.42 6.32
CA HIS A 27 2.36 -4.76 5.71
C HIS A 27 1.41 -3.55 5.68
N ALA A 28 1.29 -2.83 6.79
CA ALA A 28 0.43 -1.65 6.87
C ALA A 28 0.86 -0.55 5.87
N ASP A 29 2.16 -0.28 5.75
CA ASP A 29 2.69 0.73 4.84
C ASP A 29 2.54 0.31 3.37
N MET A 30 2.70 -0.97 3.07
CA MET A 30 2.47 -1.53 1.73
C MET A 30 0.99 -1.42 1.33
N ASP A 31 0.06 -1.73 2.24
CA ASP A 31 -1.38 -1.58 2.00
C ASP A 31 -1.75 -0.11 1.74
N ASN A 32 -1.17 0.82 2.50
CA ASN A 32 -1.37 2.26 2.31
C ASN A 32 -0.88 2.72 0.92
N LEU A 33 0.30 2.26 0.50
CA LEU A 33 0.84 2.57 -0.83
C LEU A 33 -0.06 2.01 -1.94
N MET A 34 -0.50 0.76 -1.82
CA MET A 34 -1.38 0.13 -2.80
C MET A 34 -2.72 0.86 -2.91
N ALA A 35 -3.33 1.22 -1.78
CA ALA A 35 -4.59 1.97 -1.75
C ALA A 35 -4.44 3.32 -2.44
N LYS A 36 -3.34 4.05 -2.19
CA LYS A 36 -3.04 5.31 -2.86
C LYS A 36 -2.96 5.16 -4.39
N VAL A 37 -2.22 4.17 -4.88
CA VAL A 37 -2.09 3.91 -6.33
C VAL A 37 -3.44 3.58 -6.96
N LEU A 38 -4.25 2.75 -6.31
CA LEU A 38 -5.59 2.40 -6.79
C LEU A 38 -6.53 3.63 -6.83
N VAL A 39 -6.43 4.53 -5.85
CA VAL A 39 -7.13 5.82 -5.87
C VAL A 39 -6.70 6.70 -7.06
N GLU A 40 -5.40 6.77 -7.35
CA GLU A 40 -4.84 7.50 -8.51
C GLU A 40 -5.35 6.93 -9.84
N LEU A 41 -5.56 5.62 -9.91
CA LEU A 41 -6.10 4.91 -11.08
C LEU A 41 -7.64 5.00 -11.19
N GLY A 42 -8.33 5.59 -10.21
CA GLY A 42 -9.78 5.83 -10.25
C GLY A 42 -10.63 4.85 -9.43
N TYR A 43 -10.04 3.89 -8.71
CA TYR A 43 -10.77 2.89 -7.92
C TYR A 43 -11.23 3.39 -6.53
N ARG A 44 -11.62 4.66 -6.43
CA ARG A 44 -11.86 5.36 -5.16
C ARG A 44 -12.92 4.69 -4.29
N ASP A 45 -14.05 4.29 -4.88
CA ASP A 45 -15.17 3.70 -4.13
C ASP A 45 -14.80 2.34 -3.55
N GLY A 46 -14.02 1.54 -4.29
CA GLY A 46 -13.50 0.25 -3.80
C GLY A 46 -12.55 0.44 -2.61
N ILE A 47 -11.65 1.43 -2.69
CA ILE A 47 -10.74 1.75 -1.59
C ILE A 47 -11.48 2.29 -0.37
N ALA A 48 -12.53 3.08 -0.55
CA ALA A 48 -13.36 3.56 0.55
C ALA A 48 -14.10 2.44 1.29
N ILE A 49 -14.37 1.31 0.63
CA ILE A 49 -14.90 0.10 1.27
C ILE A 49 -13.77 -0.66 1.98
N PHE A 50 -12.64 -0.87 1.29
CA PHE A 50 -11.46 -1.55 1.86
C PHE A 50 -10.96 -0.89 3.15
N ASP A 51 -10.88 0.44 3.20
CA ASP A 51 -10.40 1.17 4.37
C ASP A 51 -11.31 1.08 5.60
N LYS A 52 -12.57 0.66 5.42
CA LYS A 52 -13.51 0.43 6.53
C LYS A 52 -13.40 -0.98 7.10
N GLN A 53 -12.70 -1.89 6.40
CA GLN A 53 -12.53 -3.25 6.86
C GLN A 53 -11.47 -3.32 7.96
N GLU A 54 -11.68 -4.21 8.93
CA GLU A 54 -10.67 -4.50 9.95
C GLU A 54 -9.45 -5.15 9.28
N LYS A 55 -8.29 -4.50 9.43
CA LYS A 55 -7.02 -4.96 8.89
C LYS A 55 -6.29 -5.74 9.98
N TRP A 56 -5.96 -6.98 9.68
CA TRP A 56 -5.24 -7.87 10.58
C TRP A 56 -3.84 -8.05 10.04
N TYR A 57 -2.87 -7.51 10.77
CA TYR A 57 -1.45 -7.76 10.57
C TYR A 57 -1.03 -8.65 11.76
N ALA A 58 -0.21 -9.68 11.49
CA ALA A 58 0.01 -10.83 12.37
C ALA A 58 1.39 -10.84 13.01
#